data_AF-A0A927UIJ3-F1
#
_entry.id   AF-A0A927UIJ3-F1
#
_cell.length_a   1.000
_cell.length_b   1.000
_cell.length_c   1.000
_cell.angle_alpha   90.00
_cell.angle_beta   90.00
_cell.angle_gamma   90.00
#
_symmetry.space_group_name_H-M   'P 1'
#
loop_
_entity.id
_entity.type
_entity.pdbx_description
1 polymer ?
#
loop_
_entity_poly.entity_id
_entity_poly.type
_entity_poly.pdbx_seq_one_letter_code
_entity_poly.pdbx_strand_id
1 'polypeptide(L)' 'MKEKGDDYIMGSIISPDNNFNKKNKYICKNCRKHYSLTKLEYINSNKRCEKCGGELVKFDLRTY' A
#
# COMPACT_ATOMS: atom_id res chain seq x y z
N MET A 1 -12.68 -8.72 34.20
CA MET A 1 -13.18 -7.39 33.81
C MET A 1 -12.03 -6.38 33.84
N LYS A 2 -11.52 -5.99 32.66
CA LYS A 2 -10.91 -4.68 32.40
C LYS A 2 -10.76 -4.49 30.89
N GLU A 3 -11.52 -3.52 30.37
CA GLU A 3 -11.62 -3.08 28.99
C GLU A 3 -10.47 -2.13 28.62
N LYS A 4 -10.04 -2.12 27.34
CA LYS A 4 -9.31 -1.06 26.60
C LYS A 4 -8.77 -1.65 25.29
N GLY A 5 -9.05 -1.15 24.09
CA GLY A 5 -9.91 -0.07 23.65
C GLY A 5 -10.04 -0.21 22.14
N ASP A 6 -11.27 -0.32 21.67
CA ASP A 6 -11.61 -0.32 20.26
C ASP A 6 -11.69 1.14 19.78
N ASP A 7 -10.60 1.64 19.20
CA ASP A 7 -10.58 2.96 18.56
C ASP A 7 -11.10 2.84 17.12
N TYR A 8 -12.40 3.05 17.01
CA TYR A 8 -13.21 3.56 15.90
C TYR A 8 -12.44 4.30 14.78
N ILE A 9 -12.62 3.86 13.53
CA ILE A 9 -12.65 4.76 12.36
C ILE A 9 -14.04 4.64 11.73
N MET A 10 -14.89 5.61 12.06
CA MET A 10 -16.09 5.98 11.31
C MET A 10 -15.67 6.56 9.96
N GLY A 11 -16.25 6.07 8.87
CA GLY A 11 -16.26 6.83 7.61
C GLY A 11 -16.30 6.00 6.32
N SER A 12 -17.51 5.89 5.79
CA SER A 12 -17.84 5.92 4.36
C SER A 12 -18.19 4.58 3.69
N ILE A 13 -19.49 4.49 3.43
CA ILE A 13 -20.16 3.72 2.38
C ILE A 13 -19.37 3.81 1.08
N ILE A 14 -18.75 2.73 0.60
CA ILE A 14 -18.32 2.62 -0.80
C ILE A 14 -18.41 1.16 -1.27
N SER A 15 -19.53 0.80 -1.86
CA SER A 15 -19.60 -0.19 -2.96
C SER A 15 -20.14 0.59 -4.17
N PRO A 16 -19.63 0.47 -5.42
CA PRO A 16 -18.77 -0.57 -5.98
C PRO A 16 -17.64 -0.02 -6.90
N ASP A 17 -16.39 0.02 -6.41
CA ASP A 17 -15.22 -0.26 -7.25
C ASP A 17 -14.06 -0.64 -6.31
N ASN A 18 -14.02 -1.93 -5.98
CA ASN A 18 -13.14 -2.52 -4.95
C ASN A 18 -11.67 -2.59 -5.40
N ASN A 19 -11.22 -1.62 -6.22
CA ASN A 19 -9.91 -1.57 -6.84
C ASN A 19 -9.08 -0.36 -6.40
N PHE A 20 -9.71 0.78 -6.06
CA PHE A 20 -8.96 2.00 -5.72
C PHE A 20 -8.25 1.92 -4.36
N ASN A 21 -8.84 1.18 -3.41
CA ASN A 21 -8.22 0.92 -2.09
C ASN A 21 -7.42 -0.39 -2.06
N LYS A 22 -7.20 -1.04 -3.21
CA LYS A 22 -6.38 -2.24 -3.28
C LYS A 22 -4.92 -1.84 -3.07
N LYS A 23 -4.41 -2.07 -1.86
CA LYS A 23 -2.97 -1.93 -1.59
C LYS A 23 -2.23 -2.97 -2.42
N ASN A 24 -1.48 -2.49 -3.40
CA ASN A 24 -0.56 -3.32 -4.16
C ASN A 24 0.75 -3.43 -3.39
N LYS A 25 1.38 -4.60 -3.48
CA LYS A 25 2.74 -4.78 -3.01
C LYS A 25 3.68 -4.20 -4.07
N TYR A 26 4.61 -3.39 -3.63
CA TYR A 26 5.71 -2.87 -4.43
C TYR A 26 7.03 -3.26 -3.75
N ILE A 27 8.07 -3.44 -4.53
CA ILE A 27 9.42 -3.72 -4.04
C ILE A 27 10.39 -2.71 -4.64
N CYS A 28 11.28 -2.18 -3.83
CA CYS A 28 12.37 -1.36 -4.34
C CYS A 28 13.43 -2.25 -4.99
N LYS A 29 13.85 -1.93 -6.22
CA LYS A 29 14.92 -2.68 -6.91
C LYS A 29 16.28 -2.59 -6.18
N ASN A 30 16.57 -1.47 -5.54
CA ASN A 30 17.89 -1.22 -4.95
C ASN A 30 18.02 -1.80 -3.54
N CYS A 31 17.10 -1.44 -2.63
CA CYS A 31 17.16 -1.90 -1.24
C CYS A 31 16.30 -3.14 -0.94
N ARG A 32 15.61 -3.70 -1.95
CA ARG A 32 14.71 -4.86 -1.84
C ARG A 32 13.60 -4.72 -0.78
N LYS A 33 13.35 -3.51 -0.28
CA LYS A 33 12.33 -3.25 0.72
C LYS A 33 10.93 -3.36 0.11
N HIS A 34 10.03 -4.03 0.82
CA HIS A 34 8.64 -4.19 0.42
C HIS A 34 7.79 -3.01 0.93
N TYR A 35 6.88 -2.56 0.09
CA TYR A 35 5.97 -1.45 0.33
C TYR A 35 4.55 -1.90 -0.02
N SER A 36 3.58 -1.55 0.83
CA SER A 36 2.17 -1.82 0.59
C SER A 36 1.47 -0.49 0.32
N LEU A 37 1.43 -0.09 -0.96
CA LEU A 37 0.94 1.23 -1.38
C LEU A 37 -0.33 1.06 -2.23
N THR A 38 -1.23 2.03 -2.15
CA THR A 38 -2.30 2.14 -3.16
C THR A 38 -1.70 2.66 -4.47
N LYS A 39 -2.46 2.56 -5.57
CA LYS A 39 -2.03 3.12 -6.85
C LYS A 39 -1.77 4.63 -6.77
N LEU A 40 -2.57 5.35 -5.99
CA LEU A 40 -2.41 6.78 -5.75
C LEU A 40 -1.11 7.10 -5.01
N GLU A 41 -0.84 6.40 -3.92
CA GLU A 41 0.39 6.54 -3.12
C GLU A 41 1.65 6.26 -3.96
N TYR A 42 1.59 5.23 -4.81
CA TYR A 42 2.69 4.89 -5.71
C TYR A 42 2.99 5.99 -6.75
N ILE A 43 1.94 6.60 -7.30
CA ILE A 43 2.08 7.73 -8.24
C ILE A 43 2.59 8.98 -7.50
N ASN A 44 2.04 9.28 -6.32
CA ASN A 44 2.43 10.42 -5.51
C ASN A 44 3.90 10.33 -5.05
N SER A 45 4.36 9.12 -4.72
CA SER A 45 5.75 8.81 -4.41
C SER A 45 6.69 8.88 -5.62
N ASN A 46 6.20 9.30 -6.80
CA ASN A 46 6.95 9.34 -8.06
C ASN A 46 7.61 7.99 -8.40
N LYS A 47 7.04 6.89 -7.90
CA LYS A 47 7.58 5.53 -8.04
C LYS A 47 8.99 5.36 -7.47
N ARG A 48 9.39 6.16 -6.48
CA ARG A 48 10.73 6.12 -5.88
C ARG A 48 10.69 5.73 -4.42
N CYS A 49 11.68 4.96 -4.01
CA CYS A 49 11.87 4.54 -2.64
C CYS A 49 12.40 5.71 -1.81
N GLU A 50 11.65 6.13 -0.80
CA GLU A 50 12.05 7.11 0.21
C GLU A 50 13.46 6.87 0.76
N LYS A 51 13.83 5.61 1.02
CA LYS A 51 15.09 5.29 1.70
C LYS A 51 16.33 5.41 0.84
N CYS A 52 16.23 5.10 -0.45
CA CYS A 52 17.40 4.94 -1.32
C CYS A 52 17.25 5.60 -2.68
N GLY A 53 16.14 6.29 -2.94
CA GLY A 53 15.80 6.92 -4.22
C GLY A 53 15.55 5.95 -5.38
N GLY A 54 15.70 4.62 -5.15
CA GLY A 54 15.58 3.59 -6.17
C GLY A 54 14.14 3.36 -6.62
N GLU A 55 13.97 2.85 -7.84
CA GLU A 55 12.65 2.59 -8.42
C GLU A 55 11.87 1.52 -7.64
N LEU A 56 10.59 1.83 -7.36
CA LEU A 56 9.60 0.90 -6.83
C LEU A 56 8.90 0.19 -7.99
N VAL A 57 8.90 -1.13 -7.97
CA VAL A 57 8.19 -1.96 -8.96
C VAL A 57 7.07 -2.76 -8.32
N LYS A 58 5.96 -2.93 -9.04
CA LYS A 58 4.81 -3.68 -8.54
C LYS A 58 5.20 -5.16 -8.40
N PHE A 59 5.02 -5.69 -7.21
CA PHE A 59 5.18 -7.10 -6.88
C PHE A 59 3.81 -7.78 -6.99
N ASP A 60 3.57 -8.45 -8.12
CA ASP A 60 2.36 -9.22 -8.36
C ASP A 60 2.66 -10.71 -8.12
N LEU A 61 2.08 -11.29 -7.07
CA LEU A 61 2.28 -12.70 -6.67
C LEU A 61 1.56 -13.71 -7.59
N ARG A 62 1.05 -13.28 -8.74
CA ARG A 62 0.06 -14.03 -9.54
C ARG A 62 0.68 -14.91 -10.63
N THR A 63 1.94 -15.31 -10.45
CA THR A 63 2.64 -16.22 -11.38
C THR A 63 3.33 -17.31 -10.57
N TYR A 64 2.54 -18.28 -10.09
CA TYR A 64 2.98 -19.62 -9.75
C TYR A 64 1.81 -20.59 -9.95
#